data_AF-A0AAJ7E5S1-F1
#
_entry.id   AF-A0AAJ7E5S1-F1
#
_cell.length_a   1.000
_cell.length_b   1.000
_cell.length_c   1.000
_cell.angle_alpha   90.00
_cell.angle_beta   90.00
_cell.angle_gamma   90.00
#
_symmetry.space_group_name_H-M   'P 1'
#
loop_
_entity.id
_entity.type
_entity.pdbx_description
1 polymer ?
#
loop_
_entity_poly.entity_id
_entity_poly.type
_entity_poly.pdbx_seq_one_letter_code
_entity_poly.pdbx_strand_id
1 'polypeptide(L)'
;MENLKYHTLLGILLMSYYTASKLIFDKVFTTLPIVIDELYHLPQGMLYCEGNFSYWDPKITTLPGLYLISSVISPFFSCNTYNLRYVNLLASCINLMLFSSLLLYIYGKNLENPLKIVLQAVNLTILPPLYFFSHIYYTDTLSMMFLLTYTRLCIGNSNKFLIFIFGLSCVMMRQTNIAWIFMIFLHRNLDVFIKSSRVYGNQFLNKLKLKKNSLISQEIDRTKLKRYYNFNDLYIAVKYHFNTYLSTFFKLLTFSDFIFIGTQLFILILFILFVIYNNGIVIGDKMAHKASINIPQMLYFLLFYGLFGLPYVMMKLKSTVNMLFGNKIIVLLFGLIFALVVNYNTVVHSYLLADNRHYIFYIWNRWFGKYEFAKFATIPIYIFLLFSLYDNLKDQNCISFLLPYFISTFVVLVLQKMIEVRYFLVPYIILRLRFVRSSYKIVLMEFLWYIILNVVTFYIFFTKEVYWKDFDYAQRIIW
;
A
#
# COMPACT_ATOMS: atom_id res chain seq x y z
N MET A 1 -11.23 -11.84 -29.27
CA MET A 1 -12.21 -12.57 -28.43
C MET A 1 -11.87 -12.48 -26.94
N GLU A 2 -10.62 -12.71 -26.54
CA GLU A 2 -10.20 -12.69 -25.12
C GLU A 2 -10.30 -11.32 -24.43
N ASN A 3 -9.93 -10.23 -25.11
CA ASN A 3 -10.12 -8.87 -24.56
C ASN A 3 -11.60 -8.53 -24.32
N LEU A 4 -12.48 -8.92 -25.25
CA LEU A 4 -13.92 -8.73 -25.07
C LEU A 4 -14.45 -9.54 -23.89
N LYS A 5 -13.97 -10.78 -23.73
CA LYS A 5 -14.29 -11.64 -22.57
C LYS A 5 -13.81 -11.03 -21.25
N TYR A 6 -12.62 -10.42 -21.23
CA TYR A 6 -12.10 -9.72 -20.06
C TYR A 6 -12.98 -8.52 -19.68
N HIS A 7 -13.29 -7.64 -20.63
CA HIS A 7 -14.09 -6.44 -20.35
C HIS A 7 -15.53 -6.76 -19.94
N THR A 8 -16.13 -7.79 -20.54
CA THR A 8 -17.47 -8.27 -20.15
C THR A 8 -17.46 -8.85 -18.73
N LEU A 9 -16.48 -9.71 -18.39
CA LEU A 9 -16.29 -10.21 -17.02
C LEU A 9 -16.08 -9.09 -16.01
N LEU A 10 -15.23 -8.12 -16.34
CA LEU A 10 -14.97 -6.96 -15.48
C LEU A 10 -16.26 -6.15 -15.25
N GLY A 11 -17.04 -5.90 -16.30
CA GLY A 11 -18.32 -5.20 -16.19
C GLY A 11 -19.32 -5.94 -15.30
N ILE A 12 -19.49 -7.25 -15.49
CA ILE A 12 -20.39 -8.07 -14.67
C ILE A 12 -19.97 -8.05 -13.20
N LEU A 13 -18.68 -8.29 -12.93
CA LEU A 13 -18.18 -8.32 -11.56
C LEU A 13 -18.21 -6.94 -10.90
N LEU A 14 -17.94 -5.86 -11.64
CA LEU A 14 -18.08 -4.49 -11.15
C LEU A 14 -19.53 -4.18 -10.76
N MET A 15 -20.51 -4.56 -11.58
CA MET A 15 -21.93 -4.37 -11.26
C MET A 15 -22.35 -5.22 -10.05
N SER A 16 -21.88 -6.46 -9.94
CA SER A 16 -22.16 -7.31 -8.77
C SER A 16 -21.52 -6.74 -7.49
N TYR A 17 -20.30 -6.21 -7.59
CA TYR A 17 -19.60 -5.56 -6.48
C TYR A 17 -20.34 -4.30 -6.04
N TYR A 18 -20.72 -3.43 -7.00
CA TYR A 18 -21.43 -2.19 -6.71
C TYR A 18 -22.78 -2.46 -6.05
N THR A 19 -23.58 -3.38 -6.60
CA THR A 19 -24.90 -3.71 -6.05
C THR A 19 -24.80 -4.27 -4.63
N ALA A 20 -23.90 -5.23 -4.38
CA ALA A 20 -23.68 -5.76 -3.03
C ALA A 20 -23.17 -4.68 -2.05
N SER A 21 -22.20 -3.88 -2.47
CA SER A 21 -21.62 -2.83 -1.63
C SER A 21 -22.61 -1.70 -1.36
N LYS A 22 -23.51 -1.38 -2.30
CA LYS A 22 -24.56 -0.38 -2.12
C LYS A 22 -25.56 -0.78 -1.04
N LEU A 23 -25.95 -2.06 -0.99
CA LEU A 23 -26.82 -2.58 0.06
C LEU A 23 -26.17 -2.46 1.45
N ILE A 24 -24.88 -2.80 1.54
CA ILE A 24 -24.11 -2.66 2.78
C ILE A 24 -23.96 -1.17 3.14
N PHE A 25 -23.68 -0.31 2.16
CA PHE A 25 -23.54 1.13 2.33
C PHE A 25 -24.78 1.76 2.97
N ASP A 26 -25.97 1.43 2.47
CA ASP A 26 -27.23 1.94 3.03
C ASP A 26 -27.46 1.44 4.45
N LYS A 27 -27.06 0.20 4.72
CA LYS A 27 -27.13 -0.34 6.08
C LYS A 27 -26.13 0.34 7.02
N VAL A 28 -24.90 0.61 6.57
CA VAL A 28 -23.89 1.36 7.35
C VAL A 28 -24.39 2.77 7.64
N PHE A 29 -24.94 3.46 6.64
CA PHE A 29 -25.48 4.81 6.79
C PHE A 29 -26.60 4.88 7.83
N THR A 30 -27.50 3.90 7.86
CA THR A 30 -28.60 3.85 8.83
C THR A 30 -28.20 3.34 10.21
N THR A 31 -27.03 2.69 10.35
CA THR A 31 -26.59 2.09 11.62
C THR A 31 -25.95 3.11 12.57
N LEU A 32 -25.11 4.01 12.04
CA LEU A 32 -24.38 4.99 12.84
C LEU A 32 -24.29 6.33 12.10
N PRO A 33 -24.70 7.45 12.73
CA PRO A 33 -24.71 8.75 12.06
C PRO A 33 -23.30 9.27 11.81
N ILE A 34 -22.36 9.09 12.75
CA ILE A 34 -20.96 9.53 12.64
C ILE A 34 -20.04 8.41 13.14
N VAL A 35 -19.04 8.05 12.33
CA VAL A 35 -18.05 7.03 12.67
C VAL A 35 -16.73 7.68 13.06
N ILE A 36 -16.40 7.69 14.36
CA ILE A 36 -15.09 8.04 14.94
C ILE A 36 -14.47 9.33 14.36
N ASP A 37 -13.59 9.25 13.36
CA ASP A 37 -12.90 10.42 12.80
C ASP A 37 -13.81 11.25 11.88
N GLU A 38 -14.94 10.69 11.42
CA GLU A 38 -15.96 11.44 10.68
C GLU A 38 -16.50 12.64 11.46
N LEU A 39 -16.36 12.63 12.80
CA LEU A 39 -16.69 13.77 13.64
C LEU A 39 -15.97 15.04 13.19
N TYR A 40 -14.72 14.91 12.73
CA TYR A 40 -13.92 16.03 12.21
C TYR A 40 -13.98 16.12 10.68
N HIS A 41 -14.02 14.98 9.99
CA HIS A 41 -13.99 14.96 8.52
C HIS A 41 -15.31 15.42 7.87
N LEU A 42 -16.48 15.04 8.40
CA LEU A 42 -17.77 15.39 7.78
C LEU A 42 -18.04 16.91 7.82
N PRO A 43 -17.91 17.63 8.95
CA PRO A 43 -18.11 19.07 8.97
C PRO A 43 -17.17 19.81 8.01
N GLN A 44 -15.89 19.43 7.99
CA GLN A 44 -14.91 20.01 7.07
C GLN A 44 -15.24 19.73 5.60
N GLY A 45 -15.67 18.51 5.29
CA GLY A 45 -16.09 18.11 3.94
C GLY A 45 -17.33 18.88 3.47
N MET A 46 -18.28 19.14 4.36
CA MET A 46 -19.48 19.94 4.08
C MET A 46 -19.12 21.39 3.75
N LEU A 47 -18.26 22.03 4.56
CA LEU A 47 -17.81 23.41 4.30
C LEU A 47 -17.12 23.53 2.94
N TYR A 48 -16.25 22.59 2.59
CA TYR A 48 -15.57 22.60 1.28
C TYR A 48 -16.54 22.31 0.14
N CYS A 49 -17.50 21.41 0.34
CA CYS A 49 -18.55 21.11 -0.64
C CYS A 49 -19.37 22.37 -0.98
N GLU A 50 -19.65 23.22 0.03
CA GLU A 50 -20.33 24.51 -0.10
C GLU A 50 -19.42 25.64 -0.63
N GLY A 51 -18.14 25.36 -0.89
CA GLY A 51 -17.17 26.35 -1.40
C GLY A 51 -16.55 27.25 -0.32
N ASN A 52 -16.76 26.94 0.97
CA ASN A 52 -16.13 27.66 2.07
C ASN A 52 -14.77 27.05 2.44
N PHE A 53 -13.70 27.66 1.93
CA PHE A 53 -12.31 27.25 2.18
C PHE A 53 -11.63 28.01 3.33
N SER A 54 -12.35 28.91 4.02
CA SER A 54 -11.76 29.82 5.02
C SER A 54 -11.43 29.15 6.36
N TYR A 55 -12.13 28.08 6.70
CA TYR A 55 -11.99 27.37 7.97
C TYR A 55 -11.26 26.03 7.81
N TRP A 56 -10.44 25.70 8.81
CA TRP A 56 -9.77 24.41 8.94
C TRP A 56 -9.84 23.90 10.38
N ASP A 57 -10.38 22.71 10.60
CA ASP A 57 -10.43 22.11 11.94
C ASP A 57 -9.01 21.72 12.41
N PRO A 58 -8.56 22.22 13.58
CA PRO A 58 -7.22 21.96 14.10
C PRO A 58 -6.95 20.49 14.48
N LYS A 59 -7.99 19.66 14.60
CA LYS A 59 -7.86 18.20 14.85
C LYS A 59 -7.59 17.40 13.59
N ILE A 60 -7.79 17.96 12.40
CA ILE A 60 -7.50 17.27 11.14
C ILE A 60 -5.99 17.27 10.89
N THR A 61 -5.44 16.06 10.87
CA THR A 61 -4.01 15.81 10.68
C THR A 61 -3.62 15.68 9.20
N THR A 62 -4.57 15.34 8.34
CA THR A 62 -4.35 15.08 6.91
C THR A 62 -4.33 16.35 6.06
N LEU A 63 -3.79 16.27 4.85
CA LEU A 63 -3.88 17.30 3.82
C LEU A 63 -5.33 17.44 3.27
N PRO A 64 -5.68 18.57 2.62
CA PRO A 64 -7.07 18.89 2.23
C PRO A 64 -7.62 18.06 1.06
N GLY A 65 -6.90 17.03 0.56
CA GLY A 65 -7.27 16.30 -0.66
C GLY A 65 -8.69 15.74 -0.66
N LEU A 66 -9.11 15.09 0.44
CA LEU A 66 -10.46 14.53 0.58
C LEU A 66 -11.56 15.59 0.41
N TYR A 67 -11.35 16.77 0.99
CA TYR A 67 -12.33 17.86 0.99
C TYR A 67 -12.34 18.60 -0.35
N LEU A 68 -11.18 18.76 -0.99
CA LEU A 68 -11.08 19.32 -2.35
C LEU A 68 -11.80 18.42 -3.37
N ILE A 69 -11.81 17.11 -3.18
CA ILE A 69 -12.64 16.23 -4.01
C ILE A 69 -14.12 16.49 -3.79
N SER A 70 -14.51 16.80 -2.54
CA SER A 70 -15.91 17.11 -2.23
C SER A 70 -16.36 18.41 -2.89
N SER A 71 -15.49 19.42 -2.98
CA SER A 71 -15.77 20.65 -3.73
C SER A 71 -15.82 20.44 -5.25
N VAL A 72 -15.01 19.53 -5.80
CA VAL A 72 -15.04 19.20 -7.24
C VAL A 72 -16.31 18.44 -7.61
N ILE A 73 -16.84 17.65 -6.68
CA ILE A 73 -18.01 16.78 -6.91
C ILE A 73 -19.33 17.50 -6.55
N SER A 74 -19.30 18.61 -5.81
CA SER A 74 -20.50 19.34 -5.39
C SER A 74 -21.44 19.82 -6.52
N PRO A 75 -21.00 20.08 -7.76
CA PRO A 75 -21.93 20.38 -8.85
C PRO A 75 -22.80 19.18 -9.25
N PHE A 76 -22.39 17.95 -8.91
CA PHE A 76 -23.06 16.72 -9.30
C PHE A 76 -23.89 16.10 -8.16
N PHE A 77 -23.59 16.44 -6.90
CA PHE A 77 -24.26 15.88 -5.72
C PHE A 77 -24.53 16.97 -4.69
N SER A 78 -25.67 16.90 -4.01
CA SER A 78 -25.95 17.79 -2.88
C SER A 78 -24.98 17.54 -1.73
N CYS A 79 -24.57 18.62 -1.07
CA CYS A 79 -23.70 18.56 0.10
C CYS A 79 -24.49 18.00 1.29
N ASN A 80 -24.35 16.69 1.53
CA ASN A 80 -24.87 16.01 2.71
C ASN A 80 -23.97 14.82 3.06
N THR A 81 -24.12 14.30 4.28
CA THR A 81 -23.29 13.20 4.79
C THR A 81 -23.36 11.94 3.93
N TYR A 82 -24.55 11.62 3.42
CA TYR A 82 -24.77 10.45 2.55
C TYR A 82 -23.94 10.55 1.26
N ASN A 83 -24.01 11.68 0.55
CA ASN A 83 -23.29 11.89 -0.71
C ASN A 83 -21.78 11.99 -0.50
N LEU A 84 -21.33 12.60 0.59
CA LEU A 84 -19.91 12.61 0.94
C LEU A 84 -19.37 11.18 1.13
N ARG A 85 -20.07 10.33 1.91
CA ARG A 85 -19.70 8.90 2.02
C ARG A 85 -19.79 8.18 0.68
N TYR A 86 -20.78 8.51 -0.16
CA TYR A 86 -21.00 7.87 -1.45
C TYR A 86 -19.82 8.08 -2.42
N VAL A 87 -19.08 9.19 -2.31
CA VAL A 87 -17.83 9.40 -3.07
C VAL A 87 -16.82 8.27 -2.82
N ASN A 88 -16.69 7.79 -1.58
CA ASN A 88 -15.78 6.68 -1.26
C ASN A 88 -16.26 5.35 -1.84
N LEU A 89 -17.57 5.11 -1.89
CA LEU A 89 -18.14 3.94 -2.55
C LEU A 89 -17.82 3.94 -4.06
N LEU A 90 -17.99 5.09 -4.73
CA LEU A 90 -17.62 5.26 -6.13
C LEU A 90 -16.11 5.08 -6.35
N ALA A 91 -15.28 5.67 -5.49
CA ALA A 91 -13.82 5.50 -5.54
C ALA A 91 -13.42 4.02 -5.40
N SER A 92 -14.14 3.23 -4.62
CA SER A 92 -13.88 1.79 -4.49
C SER A 92 -14.18 1.00 -5.77
N CYS A 93 -15.18 1.42 -6.55
CA CYS A 93 -15.46 0.84 -7.87
C CYS A 93 -14.32 1.15 -8.86
N ILE A 94 -13.80 2.39 -8.81
CA ILE A 94 -12.64 2.80 -9.60
C ILE A 94 -11.39 2.00 -9.16
N ASN A 95 -11.20 1.78 -7.86
CA ASN A 95 -10.12 0.94 -7.34
C ASN A 95 -10.14 -0.47 -7.95
N LEU A 96 -11.31 -1.12 -8.05
CA LEU A 96 -11.46 -2.43 -8.71
C LEU A 96 -10.97 -2.37 -10.16
N MET A 97 -11.40 -1.36 -10.93
CA MET A 97 -10.97 -1.18 -12.32
C MET A 97 -9.46 -0.97 -12.42
N LEU A 98 -8.88 -0.16 -11.53
CA LEU A 98 -7.45 0.14 -11.49
C LEU A 98 -6.62 -1.09 -11.09
N PHE A 99 -7.05 -1.86 -10.09
CA PHE A 99 -6.43 -3.12 -9.72
C PHE A 99 -6.45 -4.10 -10.87
N SER A 100 -7.59 -4.25 -11.54
CA SER A 100 -7.71 -5.15 -12.70
C SER A 100 -6.80 -4.70 -13.85
N SER A 101 -6.72 -3.39 -14.12
CA SER A 101 -5.82 -2.82 -15.13
C SER A 101 -4.33 -3.04 -14.82
N LEU A 102 -3.93 -2.88 -13.55
CA LEU A 102 -2.56 -3.11 -13.10
C LEU A 102 -2.20 -4.61 -13.17
N LEU A 103 -3.07 -5.49 -12.68
CA LEU A 103 -2.87 -6.93 -12.75
C LEU A 103 -2.82 -7.44 -14.19
N LEU A 104 -3.66 -6.89 -15.07
CA LEU A 104 -3.60 -7.17 -16.52
C LEU A 104 -2.26 -6.72 -17.11
N TYR A 105 -1.74 -5.56 -16.72
CA TYR A 105 -0.43 -5.11 -17.18
C TYR A 105 0.72 -6.02 -16.68
N ILE A 106 0.68 -6.40 -15.40
CA ILE A 106 1.76 -7.19 -14.75
C ILE A 106 1.74 -8.64 -15.23
N TYR A 107 0.56 -9.26 -15.33
CA TYR A 107 0.40 -10.70 -15.53
C TYR A 107 -0.30 -11.09 -16.85
N GLY A 108 -0.93 -10.15 -17.54
CA GLY A 108 -1.79 -10.41 -18.69
C GLY A 108 -1.08 -10.69 -20.02
N LYS A 109 0.25 -10.89 -20.04
CA LYS A 109 1.01 -11.12 -21.30
C LYS A 109 0.54 -12.31 -22.13
N ASN A 110 -0.17 -13.28 -21.52
CA ASN A 110 -0.75 -14.42 -22.23
C ASN A 110 -2.28 -14.54 -22.09
N LEU A 111 -2.99 -13.65 -21.36
CA LEU A 111 -4.45 -13.64 -21.16
C LEU A 111 -5.14 -15.00 -20.86
N GLU A 112 -4.39 -16.06 -20.52
CA GLU A 112 -4.88 -17.45 -20.44
C GLU A 112 -6.08 -17.62 -19.49
N ASN A 113 -6.24 -16.74 -18.49
CA ASN A 113 -7.36 -16.77 -17.54
C ASN A 113 -7.82 -15.35 -17.14
N PRO A 114 -8.70 -14.69 -17.91
CA PRO A 114 -9.18 -13.34 -17.60
C PRO A 114 -9.98 -13.27 -16.29
N LEU A 115 -10.76 -14.31 -15.99
CA LEU A 115 -11.53 -14.41 -14.75
C LEU A 115 -10.63 -14.37 -13.51
N LYS A 116 -9.47 -15.04 -13.56
CA LYS A 116 -8.51 -15.04 -12.46
C LYS A 116 -7.96 -13.63 -12.18
N ILE A 117 -7.68 -12.85 -13.22
CA ILE A 117 -7.19 -11.47 -13.09
C ILE A 117 -8.26 -10.60 -12.42
N VAL A 118 -9.49 -10.67 -12.92
CA VAL A 118 -10.59 -9.87 -12.37
C VAL A 118 -10.92 -10.31 -10.95
N LEU A 119 -10.92 -11.61 -10.65
CA LEU A 119 -11.15 -12.11 -9.29
C LEU A 119 -10.05 -11.68 -8.31
N GLN A 120 -8.79 -11.64 -8.74
CA GLN A 120 -7.71 -11.06 -7.92
C GLN A 120 -7.91 -9.57 -7.66
N ALA A 121 -8.42 -8.82 -8.65
CA ALA A 121 -8.77 -7.41 -8.46
C ALA A 121 -9.91 -7.26 -7.45
N VAL A 122 -10.94 -8.09 -7.54
CA VAL A 122 -12.04 -8.15 -6.56
C VAL A 122 -11.47 -8.41 -5.17
N ASN A 123 -10.61 -9.43 -4.99
CA ASN A 123 -9.97 -9.73 -3.70
C ASN A 123 -9.25 -8.53 -3.10
N LEU A 124 -8.49 -7.78 -3.90
CA LEU A 124 -7.79 -6.57 -3.44
C LEU A 124 -8.77 -5.46 -3.03
N THR A 125 -9.88 -5.30 -3.77
CA THR A 125 -10.92 -4.32 -3.44
C THR A 125 -11.69 -4.69 -2.17
N ILE A 126 -11.98 -5.98 -1.96
CA ILE A 126 -12.69 -6.48 -0.77
C ILE A 126 -11.75 -6.78 0.41
N LEU A 127 -10.48 -6.34 0.37
CA LEU A 127 -9.56 -6.45 1.49
C LEU A 127 -10.24 -5.85 2.74
N PRO A 128 -10.47 -6.60 3.84
CA PRO A 128 -11.52 -6.24 4.78
C PRO A 128 -11.45 -4.84 5.40
N PRO A 129 -10.27 -4.32 5.82
CA PRO A 129 -10.20 -2.94 6.30
C PRO A 129 -10.46 -1.92 5.19
N LEU A 130 -9.87 -2.09 4.01
CA LEU A 130 -10.08 -1.19 2.86
C LEU A 130 -11.56 -1.18 2.43
N TYR A 131 -12.20 -2.35 2.44
CA TYR A 131 -13.62 -2.49 2.11
C TYR A 131 -14.51 -1.83 3.17
N PHE A 132 -14.21 -1.93 4.45
CA PHE A 132 -14.97 -1.20 5.46
C PHE A 132 -14.88 0.32 5.24
N PHE A 133 -13.66 0.86 5.03
CA PHE A 133 -13.44 2.29 4.82
C PHE A 133 -14.03 2.84 3.50
N SER A 134 -14.43 2.00 2.54
CA SER A 134 -15.15 2.47 1.36
C SER A 134 -16.60 2.89 1.64
N HIS A 135 -17.16 2.56 2.81
CA HIS A 135 -18.54 2.87 3.17
C HIS A 135 -18.68 4.10 4.08
N ILE A 136 -17.56 4.70 4.48
CA ILE A 136 -17.49 5.84 5.40
C ILE A 136 -16.58 6.93 4.81
N TYR A 137 -16.73 8.18 5.25
CA TYR A 137 -16.04 9.33 4.69
C TYR A 137 -14.64 9.50 5.28
N TYR A 138 -13.73 8.67 4.79
CA TYR A 138 -12.33 8.59 5.20
C TYR A 138 -11.38 8.81 4.01
N THR A 139 -10.12 9.14 4.29
CA THR A 139 -9.12 9.41 3.23
C THR A 139 -8.61 8.14 2.53
N ASP A 140 -8.71 6.97 3.15
CA ASP A 140 -8.04 5.73 2.71
C ASP A 140 -8.44 5.28 1.30
N THR A 141 -9.73 5.23 0.98
CA THR A 141 -10.23 4.69 -0.30
C THR A 141 -9.86 5.58 -1.49
N LEU A 142 -10.02 6.90 -1.35
CA LEU A 142 -9.58 7.87 -2.36
C LEU A 142 -8.05 7.94 -2.45
N SER A 143 -7.34 7.89 -1.33
CA SER A 143 -5.88 7.80 -1.32
C SER A 143 -5.37 6.61 -2.13
N MET A 144 -5.98 5.43 -1.96
CA MET A 144 -5.68 4.25 -2.78
C MET A 144 -5.96 4.49 -4.26
N MET A 145 -7.10 5.11 -4.61
CA MET A 145 -7.46 5.42 -6.00
C MET A 145 -6.43 6.30 -6.69
N PHE A 146 -6.03 7.39 -6.05
CA PHE A 146 -5.01 8.29 -6.59
C PHE A 146 -3.67 7.59 -6.72
N LEU A 147 -3.25 6.81 -5.71
CA LEU A 147 -1.98 6.09 -5.73
C LEU A 147 -1.93 5.02 -6.84
N LEU A 148 -3.01 4.26 -7.04
CA LEU A 148 -3.11 3.27 -8.11
C LEU A 148 -3.12 3.93 -9.48
N THR A 149 -3.83 5.05 -9.64
CA THR A 149 -3.85 5.83 -10.89
C THR A 149 -2.45 6.35 -11.23
N TYR A 150 -1.79 7.00 -10.27
CA TYR A 150 -0.43 7.48 -10.41
C TYR A 150 0.55 6.34 -10.76
N THR A 151 0.45 5.20 -10.09
CA THR A 151 1.27 4.01 -10.38
C THR A 151 1.04 3.51 -11.81
N ARG A 152 -0.23 3.44 -12.25
CA ARG A 152 -0.59 2.99 -13.60
C ARG A 152 -0.06 3.93 -14.68
N LEU A 153 -0.06 5.25 -14.44
CA LEU A 153 0.52 6.26 -15.33
C LEU A 153 2.05 6.16 -15.39
N CYS A 154 2.71 5.94 -14.25
CA CYS A 154 4.17 5.78 -14.17
C CYS A 154 4.64 4.53 -14.94
N ILE A 155 3.94 3.41 -14.76
CA ILE A 155 4.24 2.15 -15.44
C ILE A 155 3.97 2.25 -16.94
N GLY A 156 2.87 2.92 -17.33
CA GLY A 156 2.51 3.14 -18.73
C GLY A 156 3.39 4.15 -19.47
N ASN A 157 4.30 4.84 -18.76
CA ASN A 157 5.08 5.99 -19.26
C ASN A 157 4.21 7.02 -20.02
N SER A 158 3.03 7.32 -19.45
CA SER A 158 2.02 8.22 -20.03
C SER A 158 2.50 9.69 -20.02
N ASN A 159 1.58 10.63 -20.24
CA ASN A 159 1.91 12.06 -20.20
C ASN A 159 2.50 12.45 -18.83
N LYS A 160 3.66 13.12 -18.85
CA LYS A 160 4.49 13.44 -17.69
C LYS A 160 3.82 14.50 -16.83
N PHE A 161 3.04 15.37 -17.45
CA PHE A 161 2.19 16.35 -16.77
C PHE A 161 1.09 15.67 -15.93
N LEU A 162 0.44 14.62 -16.47
CA LEU A 162 -0.55 13.85 -15.70
C LEU A 162 0.10 13.11 -14.53
N ILE A 163 1.29 12.52 -14.74
CA ILE A 163 2.06 11.89 -13.65
C ILE A 163 2.34 12.90 -12.53
N PHE A 164 2.70 14.14 -12.89
CA PHE A 164 2.95 15.21 -11.93
C PHE A 164 1.68 15.58 -11.16
N ILE A 165 0.56 15.86 -11.84
CA ILE A 165 -0.72 16.21 -11.20
C ILE A 165 -1.17 15.11 -10.25
N PHE A 166 -1.26 13.86 -10.73
CA PHE A 166 -1.72 12.75 -9.90
C PHE A 166 -0.74 12.44 -8.77
N GLY A 167 0.57 12.67 -8.97
CA GLY A 167 1.58 12.58 -7.92
C GLY A 167 1.36 13.60 -6.80
N LEU A 168 1.06 14.86 -7.13
CA LEU A 168 0.66 15.87 -6.14
C LEU A 168 -0.64 15.49 -5.43
N SER A 169 -1.66 15.06 -6.20
CA SER A 169 -2.94 14.63 -5.62
C SER A 169 -2.78 13.45 -4.66
N CYS A 170 -1.86 12.51 -4.92
CA CYS A 170 -1.56 11.43 -3.97
C CYS A 170 -1.10 11.97 -2.62
N VAL A 171 -0.17 12.93 -2.63
CA VAL A 171 0.34 13.55 -1.39
C VAL A 171 -0.75 14.36 -0.70
N MET A 172 -1.56 15.10 -1.46
CA MET A 172 -2.68 15.89 -0.91
C MET A 172 -3.76 15.01 -0.27
N MET A 173 -3.96 13.77 -0.72
CA MET A 173 -4.85 12.82 -0.03
C MET A 173 -4.26 12.41 1.32
N ARG A 174 -2.99 12.01 1.33
CA ARG A 174 -2.27 11.60 2.54
C ARG A 174 -0.78 11.87 2.39
N GLN A 175 -0.21 12.56 3.37
CA GLN A 175 1.24 12.83 3.46
C GLN A 175 2.11 11.57 3.40
N THR A 176 1.65 10.44 3.94
CA THR A 176 2.37 9.16 3.90
C THR A 176 2.59 8.63 2.49
N ASN A 177 1.81 9.08 1.50
CA ASN A 177 1.94 8.64 0.12
C ASN A 177 3.25 9.09 -0.54
N ILE A 178 3.93 10.09 0.03
CA ILE A 178 5.25 10.52 -0.44
C ILE A 178 6.27 9.37 -0.43
N ALA A 179 6.16 8.43 0.52
CA ALA A 179 7.06 7.28 0.59
C ALA A 179 6.87 6.32 -0.59
N TRP A 180 5.67 6.24 -1.16
CA TRP A 180 5.38 5.39 -2.33
C TRP A 180 5.82 6.06 -3.63
N ILE A 181 5.72 7.39 -3.72
CA ILE A 181 6.35 8.18 -4.79
C ILE A 181 7.87 7.99 -4.75
N PHE A 182 8.48 8.08 -3.57
CA PHE A 182 9.90 7.80 -3.36
C PHE A 182 10.26 6.37 -3.76
N MET A 183 9.42 5.38 -3.45
CA MET A 183 9.62 3.99 -3.84
C MET A 183 9.74 3.84 -5.37
N ILE A 184 8.82 4.44 -6.13
CA ILE A 184 8.83 4.40 -7.61
C ILE A 184 10.05 5.12 -8.16
N PHE A 185 10.37 6.30 -7.61
CA PHE A 185 11.58 7.05 -7.96
C PHE A 185 12.83 6.21 -7.75
N LEU A 186 13.02 5.63 -6.56
CA LEU A 186 14.21 4.86 -6.24
C LEU A 186 14.27 3.55 -7.05
N HIS A 187 13.13 2.87 -7.26
CA HIS A 187 13.06 1.69 -8.10
C HIS A 187 13.56 1.95 -9.54
N ARG A 188 13.06 3.03 -10.17
CA ARG A 188 13.48 3.41 -11.52
C ARG A 188 14.97 3.75 -11.57
N ASN A 189 15.46 4.55 -10.61
CA ASN A 189 16.86 4.93 -10.56
C ASN A 189 17.78 3.71 -10.35
N LEU A 190 17.43 2.79 -9.44
CA LEU A 190 18.20 1.56 -9.20
C LEU A 190 18.20 0.64 -10.42
N ASP A 191 17.08 0.51 -11.14
CA ASP A 191 17.03 -0.27 -12.39
C ASP A 191 17.99 0.31 -13.43
N VAL A 192 17.95 1.62 -13.68
CA VAL A 192 18.87 2.30 -14.62
C VAL A 192 20.33 2.20 -14.14
N PHE A 193 20.57 2.32 -12.84
CA PHE A 193 21.89 2.24 -12.23
C PHE A 193 22.55 0.87 -12.44
N ILE A 194 21.83 -0.22 -12.14
CA ILE A 194 22.35 -1.58 -12.32
C ILE A 194 22.43 -1.93 -13.82
N LYS A 195 21.48 -1.47 -14.62
CA LYS A 195 21.49 -1.72 -16.07
C LYS A 195 22.68 -1.04 -16.75
N SER A 196 22.97 0.22 -16.41
CA SER A 196 24.10 0.96 -16.98
C SER A 196 25.44 0.33 -16.65
N SER A 197 25.64 -0.19 -15.42
CA SER A 197 26.88 -0.90 -15.08
C SER A 197 27.03 -2.20 -15.87
N ARG A 198 25.93 -2.93 -16.13
CA ARG A 198 25.98 -4.17 -16.91
C ARG A 198 26.29 -3.92 -18.40
N VAL A 199 25.72 -2.87 -18.98
CA VAL A 199 25.92 -2.53 -20.40
C VAL A 199 27.33 -2.01 -20.62
N TYR A 200 27.80 -1.04 -19.82
CA TYR A 200 29.09 -0.38 -20.05
C TYR A 200 30.28 -1.02 -19.29
N GLY A 201 30.02 -1.78 -18.23
CA GLY A 201 31.04 -2.44 -17.41
C GLY A 201 31.47 -3.82 -17.90
N ASN A 202 30.68 -4.49 -18.74
CA ASN A 202 31.10 -5.75 -19.37
C ASN A 202 31.95 -5.50 -20.61
N GLN A 203 33.27 -5.70 -20.50
CA GLN A 203 34.22 -5.56 -21.61
C GLN A 203 33.91 -6.48 -22.82
N PHE A 204 33.30 -7.65 -22.60
CA PHE A 204 32.88 -8.55 -23.69
C PHE A 204 31.72 -8.00 -24.54
N LEU A 205 30.80 -7.21 -23.95
CA LEU A 205 29.73 -6.53 -24.69
C LEU A 205 30.27 -5.32 -25.48
N ASN A 206 31.28 -4.62 -24.95
CA ASN A 206 31.92 -3.51 -25.64
C ASN A 206 32.73 -3.92 -26.89
N LYS A 207 33.23 -5.16 -26.98
CA LYS A 207 33.89 -5.68 -28.21
C LYS A 207 32.92 -5.90 -29.36
N LEU A 208 31.66 -6.22 -29.06
CA LEU A 208 30.58 -6.17 -30.06
C LEU A 208 30.21 -4.70 -30.22
N LYS A 209 30.83 -4.00 -31.18
CA LYS A 209 30.39 -2.66 -31.60
C LYS A 209 28.88 -2.68 -31.80
N LEU A 210 28.13 -2.11 -30.84
CA LEU A 210 26.69 -1.87 -30.95
C LEU A 210 26.51 -0.86 -32.09
N LYS A 211 26.47 -1.35 -33.33
CA LYS A 211 26.03 -0.56 -34.48
C LYS A 211 24.62 -0.09 -34.15
N LYS A 212 24.42 1.24 -34.16
CA LYS A 212 23.14 1.92 -33.84
C LYS A 212 21.92 1.35 -34.59
N ASN A 213 22.13 0.60 -35.68
CA ASN A 213 21.06 0.12 -36.57
C ASN A 213 20.92 -1.42 -36.64
N SER A 214 21.58 -2.21 -35.78
CA SER A 214 21.33 -3.67 -35.80
C SER A 214 20.04 -3.99 -35.05
N LEU A 215 19.02 -4.53 -35.73
CA LEU A 215 17.84 -5.17 -35.09
C LEU A 215 18.26 -6.18 -33.99
N ILE A 216 19.43 -6.78 -34.17
CA ILE A 216 20.09 -7.70 -33.24
C ILE A 216 20.45 -7.04 -31.89
N SER A 217 20.80 -5.74 -31.83
CA SER A 217 21.04 -5.05 -30.54
C SER A 217 19.75 -4.69 -29.80
N GLN A 218 18.62 -4.61 -30.51
CA GLN A 218 17.31 -4.46 -29.91
C GLN A 218 16.76 -5.79 -29.37
N GLU A 219 17.12 -6.92 -30.00
CA GLU A 219 16.64 -8.26 -29.63
C GLU A 219 17.55 -9.02 -28.65
N ILE A 220 18.88 -8.90 -28.74
CA ILE A 220 19.81 -9.74 -27.97
C ILE A 220 19.93 -9.33 -26.48
N ASP A 221 19.62 -8.09 -26.10
CA ASP A 221 19.89 -7.61 -24.72
C ASP A 221 18.65 -7.41 -23.84
N ARG A 222 17.42 -7.59 -24.35
CA ARG A 222 16.21 -7.51 -23.49
C ARG A 222 15.84 -8.83 -22.81
N THR A 223 16.35 -9.95 -23.32
CA THR A 223 15.98 -11.31 -22.88
C THR A 223 17.07 -11.98 -22.05
N LYS A 224 18.35 -11.64 -22.25
CA LYS A 224 19.51 -12.23 -21.55
C LYS A 224 20.10 -11.39 -20.41
N LEU A 225 19.85 -10.07 -20.36
CA LEU A 225 20.06 -9.30 -19.13
C LEU A 225 19.07 -9.83 -18.09
N LYS A 226 19.56 -10.59 -17.10
CA LYS A 226 18.73 -11.17 -16.02
C LYS A 226 17.65 -10.17 -15.61
N ARG A 227 16.38 -10.53 -15.84
CA ARG A 227 15.19 -9.74 -15.46
C ARG A 227 15.13 -9.41 -13.96
N TYR A 228 15.89 -10.15 -13.17
CA TYR A 228 15.98 -10.03 -11.72
C TYR A 228 17.43 -9.70 -11.33
N TYR A 229 17.61 -8.58 -10.64
CA TYR A 229 18.89 -8.18 -10.05
C TYR A 229 19.01 -8.74 -8.63
N ASN A 230 20.17 -9.28 -8.30
CA ASN A 230 20.50 -9.73 -6.95
C ASN A 230 21.39 -8.70 -6.23
N PHE A 231 21.64 -8.89 -4.93
CA PHE A 231 22.55 -8.02 -4.16
C PHE A 231 23.94 -7.91 -4.77
N ASN A 232 24.49 -9.01 -5.31
CA ASN A 232 25.80 -8.98 -5.98
C ASN A 232 25.81 -8.05 -7.20
N ASP A 233 24.70 -7.96 -7.94
CA ASP A 233 24.61 -7.06 -9.10
C ASP A 233 24.64 -5.60 -8.66
N LEU A 234 23.94 -5.28 -7.56
CA LEU A 234 23.98 -3.94 -6.98
C LEU A 234 25.39 -3.60 -6.47
N TYR A 235 26.07 -4.54 -5.79
CA TYR A 235 27.44 -4.34 -5.32
C TYR A 235 28.42 -4.07 -6.48
N ILE A 236 28.35 -4.86 -7.56
CA ILE A 236 29.15 -4.64 -8.76
C ILE A 236 28.84 -3.28 -9.39
N ALA A 237 27.56 -2.91 -9.46
CA ALA A 237 27.14 -1.61 -9.99
C ALA A 237 27.69 -0.43 -9.18
N VAL A 238 27.64 -0.52 -7.84
CA VAL A 238 28.20 0.51 -6.94
C VAL A 238 29.69 0.67 -7.18
N LYS A 239 30.46 -0.42 -7.19
CA LYS A 239 31.91 -0.39 -7.43
C LYS A 239 32.24 0.21 -8.80
N TYR A 240 31.49 -0.15 -9.83
CA TYR A 240 31.69 0.36 -11.19
C TYR A 240 31.43 1.87 -11.28
N HIS A 241 30.27 2.33 -10.80
CA HIS A 241 29.88 3.73 -10.89
C HIS A 241 30.71 4.66 -10.01
N PHE A 242 31.22 4.14 -8.88
CA PHE A 242 32.21 4.85 -8.06
C PHE A 242 33.49 5.15 -8.86
N ASN A 243 34.00 4.16 -9.60
CA ASN A 243 35.19 4.34 -10.44
C ASN A 243 34.95 5.22 -11.68
N THR A 244 33.74 5.21 -12.24
CA THR A 244 33.40 5.99 -13.45
C THR A 244 32.73 7.34 -13.16
N TYR A 245 32.67 7.76 -11.89
CA TYR A 245 32.01 8.99 -11.42
C TYR A 245 30.58 9.17 -11.97
N LEU A 246 29.79 8.09 -12.00
CA LEU A 246 28.42 8.03 -12.54
C LEU A 246 28.25 8.47 -14.01
N SER A 247 29.33 8.69 -14.77
CA SER A 247 29.24 9.19 -16.16
C SER A 247 28.43 8.28 -17.09
N THR A 248 28.47 6.97 -16.86
CA THR A 248 27.75 5.96 -17.65
C THR A 248 26.27 5.83 -17.29
N PHE A 249 25.88 6.22 -16.06
CA PHE A 249 24.49 6.33 -15.66
C PHE A 249 23.77 7.38 -16.51
N PHE A 250 24.36 8.57 -16.63
CA PHE A 250 23.80 9.67 -17.42
C PHE A 250 23.80 9.38 -18.93
N LYS A 251 24.74 8.60 -19.44
CA LYS A 251 24.75 8.19 -20.86
C LYS A 251 23.58 7.29 -21.25
N LEU A 252 23.04 6.51 -20.33
CA LEU A 252 21.94 5.58 -20.61
C LEU A 252 20.56 6.24 -20.48
N LEU A 253 20.45 7.37 -19.76
CA LEU A 253 19.19 8.07 -19.56
C LEU A 253 18.71 8.72 -20.86
N THR A 254 17.49 8.39 -21.29
CA THR A 254 16.83 9.13 -22.36
C THR A 254 16.27 10.46 -21.83
N PHE A 255 15.99 11.40 -22.72
CA PHE A 255 15.34 12.67 -22.34
C PHE A 255 13.98 12.44 -21.62
N SER A 256 13.24 11.42 -22.05
CA SER A 256 11.98 11.02 -21.40
C SER A 256 12.20 10.50 -19.98
N ASP A 257 13.26 9.71 -19.75
CA ASP A 257 13.62 9.23 -18.42
C ASP A 257 14.07 10.39 -17.51
N PHE A 258 14.81 11.36 -18.06
CA PHE A 258 15.22 12.55 -17.33
C PHE A 258 14.01 13.38 -16.86
N ILE A 259 13.04 13.64 -17.74
CA ILE A 259 11.80 14.33 -17.35
C ILE A 259 11.05 13.51 -16.29
N PHE A 260 10.91 12.20 -16.47
CA PHE A 260 10.23 11.35 -15.50
C PHE A 260 10.89 11.43 -14.12
N ILE A 261 12.20 11.22 -14.03
CA ILE A 261 12.97 11.30 -12.77
C ILE A 261 12.85 12.70 -12.17
N GLY A 262 12.98 13.74 -13.00
CA GLY A 262 12.84 15.14 -12.61
C GLY A 262 11.47 15.47 -12.01
N THR A 263 10.37 14.98 -12.61
CA THR A 263 9.01 15.19 -12.09
C THR A 263 8.82 14.59 -10.69
N GLN A 264 9.34 13.38 -10.46
CA GLN A 264 9.23 12.75 -9.14
C GLN A 264 10.10 13.45 -8.11
N LEU A 265 11.34 13.80 -8.49
CA LEU A 265 12.25 14.53 -7.63
C LEU A 265 11.67 15.88 -7.22
N PHE A 266 11.01 16.57 -8.14
CA PHE A 266 10.34 17.84 -7.86
C PHE A 266 9.22 17.70 -6.82
N ILE A 267 8.38 16.66 -6.92
CA ILE A 267 7.35 16.37 -5.90
C ILE A 267 7.99 16.08 -4.53
N LEU A 268 9.09 15.31 -4.49
CA LEU A 268 9.83 15.02 -3.26
C LEU A 268 10.39 16.30 -2.62
N ILE A 269 11.00 17.18 -3.42
CA ILE A 269 11.52 18.47 -2.95
C ILE A 269 10.40 19.36 -2.43
N LEU A 270 9.28 19.47 -3.16
CA LEU A 270 8.13 20.25 -2.72
C LEU A 270 7.60 19.76 -1.36
N PHE A 271 7.55 18.44 -1.15
CA PHE A 271 7.14 17.89 0.14
C PHE A 271 8.14 18.21 1.27
N ILE A 272 9.45 18.15 1.00
CA ILE A 272 10.48 18.53 1.98
C ILE A 272 10.34 20.01 2.34
N LEU A 273 10.15 20.89 1.35
CA LEU A 273 9.91 22.32 1.57
C LEU A 273 8.65 22.55 2.41
N PHE A 274 7.57 21.80 2.14
CA PHE A 274 6.36 21.83 2.95
C PHE A 274 6.64 21.42 4.40
N VAL A 275 7.38 20.33 4.65
CA VAL A 275 7.68 19.87 6.02
C VAL A 275 8.51 20.90 6.79
N ILE A 276 9.49 21.53 6.13
CA ILE A 276 10.31 22.60 6.72
C ILE A 276 9.43 23.81 7.05
N TYR A 277 8.60 24.27 6.11
CA TYR A 277 7.71 25.40 6.32
C TYR A 277 6.65 25.15 7.40
N ASN A 278 6.08 23.94 7.43
CA ASN A 278 5.05 23.55 8.38
C ASN A 278 5.61 23.13 9.75
N ASN A 279 6.93 23.01 9.93
CA ASN A 279 7.56 22.48 11.15
C ASN A 279 6.99 21.12 11.57
N GLY A 280 6.70 20.25 10.60
CA GLY A 280 6.11 18.94 10.85
C GLY A 280 5.48 18.31 9.61
N ILE A 281 5.28 17.00 9.67
CA ILE A 281 4.65 16.22 8.60
C ILE A 281 3.13 16.44 8.56
N VAL A 282 2.53 16.71 9.72
CA VAL A 282 1.10 16.79 9.96
C VAL A 282 0.64 18.24 10.03
N ILE A 283 -0.53 18.59 9.50
CA ILE A 283 -1.04 19.97 9.55
C ILE A 283 -1.68 20.30 10.90
N GLY A 284 -2.65 19.51 11.34
CA GLY A 284 -3.30 19.63 12.66
C GLY A 284 -2.74 18.70 13.72
N ASP A 285 -3.17 18.89 14.96
CA ASP A 285 -2.83 18.10 16.15
C ASP A 285 -1.37 17.60 16.27
N LYS A 286 -0.42 18.50 15.99
CA LYS A 286 1.04 18.20 15.92
C LYS A 286 1.60 17.61 17.22
N MET A 287 1.04 17.99 18.37
CA MET A 287 1.50 17.53 19.68
C MET A 287 1.21 16.05 19.91
N ALA A 288 0.04 15.56 19.48
CA ALA A 288 -0.30 14.14 19.57
C ALA A 288 0.35 13.29 18.47
N HIS A 289 0.72 13.90 17.34
CA HIS A 289 1.22 13.22 16.14
C HIS A 289 2.71 13.49 15.87
N LYS A 290 3.53 13.49 16.92
CA LYS A 290 5.00 13.54 16.77
C LYS A 290 5.51 12.22 16.19
N ALA A 291 6.40 12.30 15.21
CA ALA A 291 7.09 11.13 14.68
C ALA A 291 7.88 10.45 15.81
N SER A 292 7.72 9.14 15.94
CA SER A 292 8.40 8.34 16.96
C SER A 292 8.91 7.06 16.36
N ILE A 293 10.06 6.58 16.80
CA ILE A 293 10.63 5.31 16.32
C ILE A 293 9.94 4.15 17.06
N ASN A 294 9.12 3.40 16.34
CA ASN A 294 8.39 2.20 16.78
C ASN A 294 8.64 1.04 15.81
N ILE A 295 9.82 0.44 15.89
CA ILE A 295 10.28 -0.69 15.07
C ILE A 295 9.31 -1.89 15.13
N PRO A 296 8.67 -2.24 16.27
CA PRO A 296 7.65 -3.30 16.31
C PRO A 296 6.52 -3.17 15.30
N GLN A 297 6.26 -1.99 14.73
CA GLN A 297 5.29 -1.82 13.64
C GLN A 297 5.59 -2.71 12.42
N MET A 298 6.87 -3.00 12.15
CA MET A 298 7.26 -3.96 11.11
C MET A 298 6.85 -5.40 11.48
N LEU A 299 6.87 -5.74 12.77
CA LEU A 299 6.44 -7.05 13.27
C LEU A 299 4.90 -7.16 13.27
N TYR A 300 4.20 -6.08 13.65
CA TYR A 300 2.74 -6.02 13.55
C TYR A 300 2.27 -6.10 12.10
N PHE A 301 3.02 -5.52 11.15
CA PHE A 301 2.77 -5.70 9.73
C PHE A 301 2.90 -7.16 9.28
N LEU A 302 3.82 -7.94 9.87
CA LEU A 302 3.88 -9.38 9.60
C LEU A 302 2.61 -10.10 10.06
N LEU A 303 2.03 -9.74 11.22
CA LEU A 303 0.73 -10.31 11.65
C LEU A 303 -0.41 -9.90 10.72
N PHE A 304 -0.42 -8.65 10.26
CA PHE A 304 -1.37 -8.18 9.25
C PHE A 304 -1.26 -9.03 7.98
N TYR A 305 -0.03 -9.24 7.49
CA TYR A 305 0.23 -10.16 6.36
C TYR A 305 -0.21 -11.59 6.66
N GLY A 306 0.05 -12.11 7.86
CA GLY A 306 -0.35 -13.47 8.25
C GLY A 306 -1.87 -13.67 8.26
N LEU A 307 -2.62 -12.67 8.73
CA LEU A 307 -4.07 -12.71 8.81
C LEU A 307 -4.72 -12.55 7.43
N PHE A 308 -4.39 -11.48 6.71
CA PHE A 308 -5.04 -11.19 5.43
C PHE A 308 -4.44 -12.03 4.28
N GLY A 309 -3.17 -12.40 4.38
CA GLY A 309 -2.47 -13.28 3.43
C GLY A 309 -2.57 -14.77 3.76
N LEU A 310 -3.44 -15.18 4.68
CA LEU A 310 -3.51 -16.56 5.21
C LEU A 310 -3.49 -17.66 4.13
N PRO A 311 -4.24 -17.57 3.00
CA PRO A 311 -4.18 -18.60 1.96
C PRO A 311 -2.79 -18.77 1.33
N TYR A 312 -2.02 -17.68 1.20
CA TYR A 312 -0.64 -17.70 0.71
C TYR A 312 0.30 -18.38 1.71
N VAL A 313 0.10 -18.08 3.00
CA VAL A 313 0.85 -18.68 4.10
C VAL A 313 0.60 -20.19 4.14
N MET A 314 -0.66 -20.62 4.07
CA MET A 314 -1.06 -22.02 4.15
C MET A 314 -0.54 -22.84 2.97
N MET A 315 -0.59 -22.29 1.76
CA MET A 315 -0.10 -23.00 0.56
C MET A 315 1.41 -23.29 0.62
N LYS A 316 2.19 -22.41 1.25
CA LYS A 316 3.65 -22.53 1.38
C LYS A 316 4.10 -23.07 2.74
N LEU A 317 3.17 -23.54 3.58
CA LEU A 317 3.44 -23.97 4.95
C LEU A 317 4.59 -24.99 5.02
N LYS A 318 4.52 -26.09 4.26
CA LYS A 318 5.55 -27.14 4.27
C LYS A 318 6.93 -26.62 3.85
N SER A 319 6.97 -25.81 2.80
CA SER A 319 8.21 -25.20 2.28
C SER A 319 8.81 -24.24 3.32
N THR A 320 7.98 -23.40 3.94
CA THR A 320 8.38 -22.46 4.99
C THR A 320 8.96 -23.19 6.21
N VAL A 321 8.27 -24.25 6.67
CA VAL A 321 8.74 -25.07 7.80
C VAL A 321 10.08 -25.73 7.49
N ASN A 322 10.24 -26.30 6.29
CA ASN A 322 11.52 -26.88 5.87
C ASN A 322 12.65 -25.82 5.85
N MET A 323 12.35 -24.60 5.40
CA MET A 323 13.32 -23.50 5.41
C MET A 323 13.72 -23.05 6.81
N LEU A 324 12.78 -23.03 7.76
CA LEU A 324 13.07 -22.71 9.16
C LEU A 324 14.02 -23.75 9.77
N PHE A 325 13.75 -25.03 9.56
CA PHE A 325 14.60 -26.11 10.07
C PHE A 325 15.95 -26.21 9.35
N GLY A 326 16.02 -25.80 8.07
CA GLY A 326 17.28 -25.72 7.32
C GLY A 326 18.19 -24.57 7.77
N ASN A 327 17.62 -23.45 8.22
CA ASN A 327 18.34 -22.21 8.51
C ASN A 327 18.36 -21.85 10.01
N LYS A 328 18.67 -22.81 10.89
CA LYS A 328 18.57 -22.66 12.35
C LYS A 328 19.31 -21.43 12.91
N ILE A 329 20.53 -21.16 12.41
CA ILE A 329 21.34 -20.01 12.85
C ILE A 329 20.62 -18.69 12.53
N ILE A 330 20.08 -18.56 11.32
CA ILE A 330 19.35 -17.35 10.89
C ILE A 330 18.08 -17.17 11.74
N VAL A 331 17.37 -18.27 12.04
CA VAL A 331 16.19 -18.25 12.91
C VAL A 331 16.55 -17.78 14.31
N LEU A 332 17.64 -18.28 14.91
CA LEU A 332 18.11 -17.84 16.23
C LEU A 332 18.52 -16.37 16.23
N LEU A 333 19.23 -15.91 15.20
CA LEU A 333 19.60 -14.50 15.05
C LEU A 333 18.38 -13.59 14.96
N PHE A 334 17.38 -13.93 14.13
CA PHE A 334 16.14 -13.17 14.07
C PHE A 334 15.37 -13.21 15.40
N GLY A 335 15.37 -14.34 16.10
CA GLY A 335 14.77 -14.45 17.43
C GLY A 335 15.41 -13.50 18.44
N LEU A 336 16.74 -13.43 18.48
CA LEU A 336 17.47 -12.49 19.34
C LEU A 336 17.16 -11.03 18.97
N ILE A 337 17.22 -10.69 17.67
CA ILE A 337 16.93 -9.33 17.20
C ILE A 337 15.50 -8.92 17.55
N PHE A 338 14.51 -9.80 17.30
CA PHE A 338 13.12 -9.51 17.62
C PHE A 338 12.88 -9.41 19.12
N ALA A 339 13.53 -10.24 19.94
CA ALA A 339 13.45 -10.13 21.39
C ALA A 339 13.99 -8.77 21.89
N LEU A 340 15.14 -8.33 21.37
CA LEU A 340 15.71 -7.01 21.70
C LEU A 340 14.77 -5.88 21.27
N VAL A 341 14.26 -5.93 20.04
CA VAL A 341 13.34 -4.91 19.50
C VAL A 341 12.06 -4.83 20.33
N VAL A 342 11.45 -5.98 20.65
CA VAL A 342 10.22 -6.03 21.46
C VAL A 342 10.47 -5.53 22.88
N ASN A 343 11.60 -5.88 23.49
CA ASN A 343 11.92 -5.43 24.84
C ASN A 343 12.15 -3.92 24.94
N TYR A 344 12.96 -3.36 24.03
CA TYR A 344 13.42 -1.96 24.14
C TYR A 344 12.57 -0.95 23.37
N ASN A 345 11.73 -1.37 22.42
CA ASN A 345 11.06 -0.44 21.51
C ASN A 345 9.55 -0.71 21.30
N THR A 346 8.90 -1.48 22.19
CA THR A 346 7.43 -1.59 22.20
C THR A 346 6.80 -0.31 22.74
N VAL A 347 6.41 0.59 21.85
CA VAL A 347 5.71 1.84 22.18
C VAL A 347 4.20 1.62 22.22
N VAL A 348 3.55 2.07 23.30
CA VAL A 348 2.11 1.96 23.50
C VAL A 348 1.50 3.37 23.52
N HIS A 349 0.53 3.62 22.64
CA HIS A 349 -0.17 4.90 22.61
C HIS A 349 -1.35 4.90 23.60
N SER A 350 -1.66 6.05 24.20
CA SER A 350 -2.80 6.19 25.12
C SER A 350 -4.14 5.87 24.44
N TYR A 351 -4.35 6.34 23.21
CA TYR A 351 -5.57 6.03 22.43
C TYR A 351 -5.78 4.54 22.21
N LEU A 352 -4.71 3.75 22.03
CA LEU A 352 -4.81 2.29 21.88
C LEU A 352 -5.39 1.63 23.14
N LEU A 353 -5.13 2.19 24.31
CA LEU A 353 -5.60 1.68 25.61
C LEU A 353 -6.96 2.24 26.01
N ALA A 354 -7.40 3.34 25.39
CA ALA A 354 -8.62 4.05 25.76
C ALA A 354 -9.80 3.78 24.81
N ASP A 355 -9.55 3.62 23.50
CA ASP A 355 -10.61 3.56 22.50
C ASP A 355 -11.08 2.12 22.22
N ASN A 356 -12.09 1.67 22.96
CA ASN A 356 -12.72 0.35 22.81
C ASN A 356 -13.62 0.19 21.58
N ARG A 357 -13.64 1.18 20.67
CA ARG A 357 -14.35 1.09 19.39
C ARG A 357 -13.50 0.47 18.28
N HIS A 358 -12.22 0.19 18.51
CA HIS A 358 -11.33 -0.42 17.50
C HIS A 358 -10.98 -1.88 17.86
N TYR A 359 -10.84 -2.78 16.87
CA TYR A 359 -10.41 -4.16 17.14
C TYR A 359 -9.05 -4.22 17.83
N ILE A 360 -8.14 -3.31 17.48
CA ILE A 360 -6.78 -3.31 18.02
C ILE A 360 -6.76 -3.06 19.54
N PHE A 361 -7.72 -2.34 20.10
CA PHE A 361 -7.89 -2.18 21.54
C PHE A 361 -8.08 -3.54 22.21
N TYR A 362 -8.94 -4.40 21.66
CA TYR A 362 -9.22 -5.71 22.25
C TYR A 362 -8.04 -6.67 22.07
N ILE A 363 -7.39 -6.65 20.90
CA ILE A 363 -6.18 -7.46 20.66
C ILE A 363 -5.08 -7.07 21.65
N TRP A 364 -4.88 -5.77 21.85
CA TRP A 364 -3.89 -5.26 22.78
C TRP A 364 -4.25 -5.62 24.22
N ASN A 365 -5.42 -5.22 24.70
CA ASN A 365 -5.79 -5.37 26.10
C ASN A 365 -6.05 -6.83 26.51
N ARG A 366 -6.42 -7.73 25.60
CA ARG A 366 -6.66 -9.15 25.93
C ARG A 366 -5.44 -10.04 25.75
N TRP A 367 -4.44 -9.63 24.96
CA TRP A 367 -3.24 -10.42 24.69
C TRP A 367 -1.96 -9.66 25.04
N PHE A 368 -1.56 -8.67 24.23
CA PHE A 368 -0.25 -8.01 24.34
C PHE A 368 -0.03 -7.24 25.65
N GLY A 369 -1.06 -6.62 26.18
CA GLY A 369 -1.04 -5.85 27.43
C GLY A 369 -1.45 -6.66 28.66
N LYS A 370 -2.05 -7.85 28.48
CA LYS A 370 -2.56 -8.66 29.59
C LYS A 370 -1.45 -9.42 30.33
N TYR A 371 -0.46 -9.93 29.60
CA TYR A 371 0.66 -10.66 30.17
C TYR A 371 1.98 -10.05 29.71
N GLU A 372 2.93 -9.86 30.63
CA GLU A 372 4.24 -9.28 30.30
C GLU A 372 4.99 -10.11 29.25
N PHE A 373 4.87 -11.43 29.32
CA PHE A 373 5.53 -12.35 28.38
C PHE A 373 4.80 -12.50 27.03
N ALA A 374 3.55 -12.03 26.90
CA ALA A 374 2.76 -12.24 25.66
C ALA A 374 3.41 -11.61 24.44
N LYS A 375 4.09 -10.46 24.62
CA LYS A 375 4.85 -9.78 23.56
C LYS A 375 6.01 -10.63 23.04
N PHE A 376 6.64 -11.41 23.91
CA PHE A 376 7.72 -12.32 23.53
C PHE A 376 7.18 -13.64 22.97
N ALA A 377 6.04 -14.11 23.47
CA ALA A 377 5.39 -15.31 22.98
C ALA A 377 4.96 -15.22 21.51
N THR A 378 4.78 -14.02 20.96
CA THR A 378 4.47 -13.83 19.52
C THR A 378 5.70 -13.84 18.62
N ILE A 379 6.93 -13.82 19.15
CA ILE A 379 8.16 -13.82 18.35
C ILE A 379 8.27 -15.02 17.39
N PRO A 380 7.97 -16.27 17.80
CA PRO A 380 8.00 -17.40 16.87
C PRO A 380 7.04 -17.22 15.69
N ILE A 381 5.89 -16.57 15.91
CA ILE A 381 4.92 -16.26 14.86
C ILE A 381 5.51 -15.22 13.89
N TYR A 382 6.14 -14.15 14.40
CA TYR A 382 6.81 -13.17 13.53
C TYR A 382 7.89 -13.81 12.66
N ILE A 383 8.73 -14.68 13.23
CA ILE A 383 9.77 -15.38 12.47
C ILE A 383 9.16 -16.27 11.39
N PHE A 384 8.15 -17.07 11.76
CA PHE A 384 7.45 -17.92 10.79
C PHE A 384 6.86 -17.10 9.63
N LEU A 385 6.21 -15.98 9.93
CA LEU A 385 5.60 -15.10 8.92
C LEU A 385 6.64 -14.40 8.06
N LEU A 386 7.79 -14.02 8.62
CA LEU A 386 8.92 -13.48 7.84
C LEU A 386 9.46 -14.50 6.83
N PHE A 387 9.65 -15.75 7.25
CA PHE A 387 10.11 -16.82 6.37
C PHE A 387 9.05 -17.18 5.31
N SER A 388 7.77 -17.20 5.69
CA SER A 388 6.66 -17.38 4.74
C SER A 388 6.61 -16.27 3.70
N LEU A 389 6.78 -15.02 4.13
CA LEU A 389 6.84 -13.87 3.24
C LEU A 389 8.02 -13.98 2.26
N TYR A 390 9.20 -14.34 2.76
CA TYR A 390 10.37 -14.58 1.91
C TYR A 390 10.14 -15.71 0.91
N ASP A 391 9.55 -16.84 1.33
CA ASP A 391 9.26 -17.97 0.44
C ASP A 391 8.27 -17.61 -0.68
N ASN A 392 7.32 -16.70 -0.41
CA ASN A 392 6.40 -16.16 -1.42
C ASN A 392 7.05 -15.16 -2.38
N LEU A 393 8.15 -14.51 -1.99
CA LEU A 393 8.85 -13.51 -2.81
C LEU A 393 10.09 -14.04 -3.53
N LYS A 394 10.67 -15.17 -3.07
CA LYS A 394 12.03 -15.60 -3.47
C LYS A 394 12.25 -15.70 -4.97
N ASP A 395 11.23 -16.18 -5.71
CA ASP A 395 11.29 -16.38 -7.16
C ASP A 395 11.18 -15.04 -7.95
N GLN A 396 10.85 -13.96 -7.27
CA GLN A 396 10.75 -12.60 -7.80
C GLN A 396 11.64 -11.60 -7.07
N ASN A 397 12.68 -12.08 -6.37
CA ASN A 397 13.62 -11.25 -5.62
C ASN A 397 14.47 -10.37 -6.55
N CYS A 398 13.88 -9.28 -7.05
CA CYS A 398 14.61 -8.19 -7.69
C CYS A 398 14.95 -7.14 -6.64
N ILE A 399 16.26 -6.92 -6.41
CA ILE A 399 16.73 -5.96 -5.42
C ILE A 399 16.31 -4.53 -5.75
N SER A 400 16.20 -4.19 -7.05
CA SER A 400 15.76 -2.86 -7.48
C SER A 400 14.35 -2.53 -7.00
N PHE A 401 13.51 -3.51 -6.69
CA PHE A 401 12.18 -3.28 -6.09
C PHE A 401 12.20 -3.51 -4.58
N LEU A 402 12.80 -4.62 -4.13
CA LEU A 402 12.76 -5.01 -2.71
C LEU A 402 13.37 -3.93 -1.82
N LEU A 403 14.52 -3.38 -2.21
CA LEU A 403 15.21 -2.37 -1.41
C LEU A 403 14.35 -1.10 -1.25
N PRO A 404 13.85 -0.45 -2.32
CA PRO A 404 12.91 0.66 -2.17
C PRO A 404 11.66 0.31 -1.37
N TYR A 405 11.07 -0.86 -1.61
CA TYR A 405 9.87 -1.28 -0.90
C TYR A 405 10.11 -1.39 0.61
N PHE A 406 11.22 -2.02 1.03
CA PHE A 406 11.56 -2.14 2.44
C PHE A 406 11.87 -0.78 3.06
N ILE A 407 12.61 0.10 2.38
CA ILE A 407 12.90 1.45 2.88
C ILE A 407 11.61 2.25 3.05
N SER A 408 10.74 2.29 2.04
CA SER A 408 9.48 3.02 2.11
C SER A 408 8.53 2.44 3.16
N THR A 409 8.43 1.12 3.26
CA THR A 409 7.61 0.46 4.30
C THR A 409 8.15 0.76 5.70
N PHE A 410 9.47 0.70 5.88
CA PHE A 410 10.12 1.04 7.14
C PHE A 410 9.83 2.50 7.55
N VAL A 411 10.01 3.45 6.62
CA VAL A 411 9.75 4.87 6.90
C VAL A 411 8.28 5.12 7.25
N VAL A 412 7.34 4.53 6.52
CA VAL A 412 5.90 4.71 6.78
C VAL A 412 5.49 4.12 8.12
N LEU A 413 5.93 2.90 8.43
CA LEU A 413 5.46 2.17 9.60
C LEU A 413 6.22 2.53 10.88
N VAL A 414 7.56 2.60 10.82
CA VAL A 414 8.38 2.78 12.02
C VAL A 414 8.26 4.18 12.60
N LEU A 415 7.93 5.20 11.79
CA LEU A 415 7.75 6.57 12.29
C LEU A 415 6.39 6.81 12.96
N GLN A 416 5.50 5.81 12.95
CA GLN A 416 4.16 5.90 13.53
C GLN A 416 4.13 5.40 14.97
N LYS A 417 3.68 6.28 15.87
CA LYS A 417 3.55 5.98 17.30
C LYS A 417 2.43 5.00 17.61
N MET A 418 1.28 5.16 16.94
CA MET A 418 0.07 4.38 17.19
C MET A 418 0.00 3.17 16.25
N ILE A 419 -0.44 2.02 16.76
CA ILE A 419 -0.71 0.84 15.94
C ILE A 419 -2.09 1.01 15.35
N GLU A 420 -2.18 1.02 14.02
CA GLU A 420 -3.43 1.18 13.32
C GLU A 420 -3.43 0.39 12.01
N VAL A 421 -4.51 -0.35 11.79
CA VAL A 421 -4.68 -1.28 10.66
C VAL A 421 -4.55 -0.56 9.31
N ARG A 422 -5.00 0.70 9.25
CA ARG A 422 -4.95 1.57 8.06
C ARG A 422 -3.53 1.76 7.52
N TYR A 423 -2.53 1.80 8.39
CA TYR A 423 -1.14 2.03 8.00
C TYR A 423 -0.53 0.85 7.21
N PHE A 424 -1.06 -0.35 7.43
CA PHE A 424 -0.60 -1.58 6.78
C PHE A 424 -1.22 -1.81 5.40
N LEU A 425 -2.25 -1.04 5.00
CA LEU A 425 -2.97 -1.22 3.75
C LEU A 425 -2.07 -1.09 2.51
N VAL A 426 -1.40 0.04 2.35
CA VAL A 426 -0.58 0.30 1.15
C VAL A 426 0.61 -0.65 1.04
N PRO A 427 1.43 -0.89 2.10
CA PRO A 427 2.50 -1.86 2.03
C PRO A 427 1.98 -3.26 1.64
N TYR A 428 0.88 -3.71 2.25
CA TYR A 428 0.31 -5.03 1.95
C TYR A 428 -0.20 -5.13 0.51
N ILE A 429 -0.88 -4.10 -0.01
CA ILE A 429 -1.40 -4.10 -1.38
C ILE A 429 -0.25 -4.15 -2.39
N ILE A 430 0.81 -3.35 -2.20
CA ILE A 430 2.00 -3.37 -3.06
C ILE A 430 2.66 -4.76 -3.03
N LEU A 431 2.79 -5.34 -1.84
CA LEU A 431 3.31 -6.68 -1.66
C LEU A 431 2.45 -7.73 -2.37
N ARG A 432 1.13 -7.67 -2.20
CA ARG A 432 0.18 -8.63 -2.76
C ARG A 432 0.12 -8.55 -4.29
N LEU A 433 0.23 -7.36 -4.87
CA LEU A 433 0.38 -7.13 -6.32
C LEU A 433 1.66 -7.77 -6.89
N ARG A 434 2.60 -8.18 -6.05
CA ARG A 434 3.84 -8.85 -6.46
C ARG A 434 3.82 -10.36 -6.28
N PHE A 435 2.89 -10.93 -5.52
CA PHE A 435 2.82 -12.39 -5.35
C PHE A 435 2.58 -13.08 -6.70
N VAL A 436 3.59 -13.83 -7.13
CA VAL A 436 3.71 -14.44 -8.46
C VAL A 436 2.66 -15.50 -8.67
N ARG A 437 1.98 -15.48 -9.83
CA ARG A 437 1.30 -16.66 -10.41
C ARG A 437 0.46 -17.45 -9.41
N SER A 438 -0.22 -16.78 -8.49
CA SER A 438 -1.03 -17.48 -7.49
C SER A 438 -1.99 -18.44 -8.19
N SER A 439 -2.05 -19.69 -7.75
CA SER A 439 -2.93 -20.66 -8.42
C SER A 439 -4.38 -20.19 -8.30
N TYR A 440 -5.24 -20.58 -9.25
CA TYR A 440 -6.66 -20.21 -9.19
C TYR A 440 -7.30 -20.60 -7.85
N LYS A 441 -6.87 -21.74 -7.27
CA LYS A 441 -7.27 -22.21 -5.94
C LYS A 441 -6.93 -21.20 -4.83
N ILE A 442 -5.73 -20.64 -4.83
CA ILE A 442 -5.33 -19.65 -3.80
C ILE A 442 -6.17 -18.38 -3.94
N VAL A 443 -6.40 -17.91 -5.16
CA VAL A 443 -7.25 -16.73 -5.41
C VAL A 443 -8.67 -16.97 -4.90
N LEU A 444 -9.24 -18.15 -5.13
CA LEU A 444 -10.57 -18.49 -4.64
C LEU A 444 -10.61 -18.62 -3.11
N MET A 445 -9.60 -19.23 -2.49
CA MET A 445 -9.49 -19.31 -1.02
C MET A 445 -9.36 -17.91 -0.40
N GLU A 446 -8.59 -17.01 -1.02
CA GLU A 446 -8.49 -15.61 -0.61
C GLU A 446 -9.82 -14.88 -0.73
N PHE A 447 -10.56 -15.09 -1.83
CA PHE A 447 -11.90 -14.54 -1.99
C PHE A 447 -12.82 -14.98 -0.84
N LEU A 448 -12.92 -16.29 -0.60
CA LEU A 448 -13.77 -16.84 0.46
C LEU A 448 -13.34 -16.34 1.85
N TRP A 449 -12.03 -16.27 2.09
CA TRP A 449 -11.49 -15.78 3.36
C TRP A 449 -11.86 -14.30 3.60
N TYR A 450 -11.73 -13.44 2.61
CA TYR A 450 -12.13 -12.05 2.73
C TYR A 450 -13.64 -11.87 2.85
N ILE A 451 -14.45 -12.69 2.17
CA ILE A 451 -15.91 -12.68 2.38
C ILE A 451 -16.25 -13.02 3.83
N ILE A 452 -15.66 -14.08 4.39
CA ILE A 452 -15.88 -14.47 5.80
C ILE A 452 -15.50 -13.32 6.74
N LEU A 453 -14.30 -12.75 6.57
CA LEU A 453 -13.83 -11.65 7.40
C LEU A 453 -14.75 -10.43 7.30
N ASN A 454 -15.17 -10.03 6.09
CA ASN A 454 -16.09 -8.91 5.90
C ASN A 454 -17.46 -9.18 6.53
N VAL A 455 -18.03 -10.37 6.35
CA VAL A 455 -19.31 -10.74 6.98
C VAL A 455 -19.21 -10.64 8.50
N VAL A 456 -18.13 -11.16 9.10
CA VAL A 456 -17.90 -11.07 10.55
C VAL A 456 -17.73 -9.61 10.98
N THR A 457 -16.94 -8.82 10.27
CA THR A 457 -16.71 -7.41 10.58
C THR A 457 -18.00 -6.61 10.53
N PHE A 458 -18.80 -6.75 9.47
CA PHE A 458 -20.07 -6.03 9.36
C PHE A 458 -21.11 -6.55 10.36
N TYR A 459 -21.14 -7.86 10.65
CA TYR A 459 -21.99 -8.41 11.69
C TYR A 459 -21.66 -7.78 13.05
N ILE A 460 -20.38 -7.70 13.42
CA ILE A 460 -19.96 -7.04 14.66
C ILE A 460 -20.34 -5.56 14.64
N PHE A 461 -20.07 -4.85 13.54
CA PHE A 461 -20.41 -3.43 13.40
C PHE A 461 -21.92 -3.17 13.55
N PHE A 462 -22.78 -4.03 12.99
CA PHE A 462 -24.24 -3.85 13.05
C PHE A 462 -24.86 -4.29 14.38
N THR A 463 -24.23 -5.21 15.12
CA THR A 463 -24.86 -5.83 16.30
C THR A 463 -24.22 -5.42 17.63
N LYS A 464 -22.93 -5.09 17.66
CA LYS A 464 -22.23 -4.74 18.90
C LYS A 464 -22.28 -3.24 19.13
N GLU A 465 -22.77 -2.89 20.32
CA GLU A 465 -22.93 -1.52 20.79
C GLU A 465 -21.95 -1.22 21.92
N VAL A 466 -21.42 0.00 21.90
CA VAL A 466 -20.49 0.51 22.88
C VAL A 466 -21.00 1.88 23.34
N TYR A 467 -21.26 2.03 24.63
CA TYR A 467 -21.78 3.27 25.20
C TYR A 467 -20.66 4.12 25.79
N TRP A 468 -20.62 5.39 25.41
CA TRP A 468 -19.69 6.40 25.92
C TRP A 468 -20.49 7.57 26.44
N LYS A 469 -20.03 8.20 27.54
CA LYS A 469 -20.74 9.33 28.16
C LYS A 469 -20.82 10.57 27.26
N ASP A 470 -19.88 10.70 26.32
CA ASP A 470 -19.76 11.86 25.44
C ASP A 470 -20.66 11.80 24.21
N PHE A 471 -21.41 10.70 24.00
CA PHE A 471 -22.29 10.51 22.84
C PHE A 471 -23.70 10.11 23.27
N ASP A 472 -24.69 10.76 22.68
CA ASP A 472 -26.12 10.49 22.94
C ASP A 472 -26.62 9.16 22.30
N TYR A 473 -25.75 8.46 21.57
CA TYR A 473 -26.07 7.23 20.86
C TYR A 473 -24.95 6.19 20.97
N ALA A 474 -25.33 4.92 20.86
CA ALA A 474 -24.42 3.79 20.90
C ALA A 474 -23.40 3.85 19.75
N GLN A 475 -22.11 3.78 20.10
CA GLN A 475 -21.01 3.63 19.17
C GLN A 475 -20.88 2.17 18.71
N ARG A 476 -20.18 1.94 17.61
CA ARG A 476 -19.94 0.60 17.03
C ARG A 476 -18.45 0.26 17.01
N ILE A 477 -18.14 -1.04 16.92
CA ILE A 477 -16.76 -1.52 16.79
C ILE A 477 -16.35 -1.54 15.31
N ILE A 478 -15.19 -0.95 15.00
CA ILE A 478 -14.58 -0.86 13.67
C ILE A 478 -13.13 -1.38 13.66
N TRP A 479 -12.48 -1.30 12.50
CA TRP A 479 -11.09 -1.73 12.28
C TRP A 479 -10.04 -1.04 13.12
#